data_AF-A0A8B9UJ15-F1
#
_entry.id   AF-A0A8B9UJ15-F1
#
_cell.length_a   1.000
_cell.length_b   1.000
_cell.length_c   1.000
_cell.angle_alpha   90.00
_cell.angle_beta   90.00
_cell.angle_gamma   90.00
#
_symmetry.space_group_name_H-M   'P 1'
#
loop_
_entity.id
_entity.type
_entity.pdbx_description
1 polymer ?
#
loop_
_entity_poly.entity_id
_entity_poly.type
_entity_poly.pdbx_seq_one_letter_code
_entity_poly.pdbx_strand_id
1 'polypeptide(L)'
;MLVNKWLHSRECLKIATFVVNLSFQGVSQTVKRKNNEDEGYSPAGERGHSKKVKLTSAKTESWQTLSESSRKFLESVMDSGILSVLCQQSGKKGDVQKHLNVLKERMLRLFKTLKVPPGKLGELKNILSLQLAEKQMLEANEETLIQLQEEITEAERSAEHIEETINRLQNKIQTLKRQLEEDEKKAQKVFQEDGTGALHLPELPKRSLQAPYLQDEILKITNQKGLLKDMNTIQQSADMKNMLTLIEKIHEKVDFL
;
A
#
# COMPACT_ATOMS: atom_id res chain seq x y z
N MET A 1 17.67 10.95 -37.43
CA MET A 1 18.76 11.69 -36.76
C MET A 1 18.61 11.81 -35.23
N LEU A 2 17.39 11.88 -34.67
CA LEU A 2 17.15 12.01 -33.22
C LEU A 2 17.46 10.76 -32.38
N VAL A 3 17.24 9.55 -32.91
CA VAL A 3 17.47 8.28 -32.20
C VAL A 3 18.96 8.07 -31.85
N ASN A 4 19.87 8.41 -32.78
CA ASN A 4 21.32 8.30 -32.53
C ASN A 4 21.82 9.30 -31.48
N LYS A 5 21.20 10.49 -31.39
CA LYS A 5 21.52 11.48 -30.35
C LYS A 5 21.08 10.98 -28.97
N TRP A 6 19.95 10.29 -28.91
CA TRP A 6 19.41 9.73 -27.67
C TRP A 6 20.20 8.51 -27.18
N LEU A 7 20.58 7.61 -28.09
CA LEU A 7 21.40 6.42 -27.78
C LEU A 7 22.78 6.82 -27.27
N HIS A 8 23.43 7.80 -27.93
CA HIS A 8 24.73 8.31 -27.53
C HIS A 8 24.67 9.01 -26.16
N SER A 9 23.59 9.74 -25.87
CA SER A 9 23.36 10.35 -24.55
C SER A 9 23.19 9.31 -23.45
N ARG A 10 22.57 8.17 -23.75
CA ARG A 10 22.34 7.08 -22.79
C ARG A 10 23.61 6.29 -22.50
N GLU A 11 24.47 6.10 -23.50
CA GLU A 11 25.81 5.53 -23.35
C GLU A 11 26.74 6.46 -22.56
N CYS A 12 26.70 7.76 -22.83
CA CYS A 12 27.44 8.76 -22.04
C CYS A 12 27.00 8.77 -20.57
N LEU A 13 25.69 8.61 -20.30
CA LEU A 13 25.17 8.53 -18.95
C LEU A 13 25.66 7.28 -18.22
N LYS A 14 25.72 6.12 -18.90
CA LYS A 14 26.25 4.87 -18.33
C LYS A 14 27.74 4.97 -17.98
N ILE A 15 28.54 5.61 -18.83
CA ILE A 15 29.97 5.86 -18.58
C ILE A 15 30.14 6.80 -17.39
N ALA A 16 29.34 7.87 -17.31
CA ALA A 16 29.34 8.78 -16.16
C ALA A 16 28.96 8.06 -14.85
N THR A 17 27.94 7.20 -14.86
CA THR A 17 27.54 6.40 -13.69
C THR A 17 28.63 5.42 -13.27
N PHE A 18 29.34 4.80 -14.22
CA PHE A 18 30.47 3.92 -13.92
C PHE A 18 31.64 4.68 -13.28
N VAL A 19 31.96 5.88 -13.77
CA VAL A 19 33.01 6.75 -13.21
C VAL A 19 32.62 7.27 -11.82
N VAL A 20 31.37 7.67 -11.61
CA VAL A 20 30.86 8.11 -10.30
C VAL A 20 30.94 6.97 -9.28
N ASN A 21 30.52 5.75 -9.64
CA ASN A 21 30.61 4.60 -8.75
C ASN A 21 32.05 4.22 -8.39
N LEU A 22 33.00 4.34 -9.32
CA LEU A 22 34.42 4.12 -9.02
C LEU A 22 35.01 5.17 -8.05
N SER A 23 34.49 6.40 -8.08
CA SER A 23 34.92 7.50 -7.20
C SER A 23 34.23 7.52 -5.83
N PHE A 24 33.04 6.93 -5.70
CA PHE A 24 32.27 6.91 -4.45
C PHE A 24 32.78 5.87 -3.43
N GLN A 25 33.68 4.98 -3.85
CA GLN A 25 34.33 4.00 -2.97
C GLN A 25 35.52 4.59 -2.16
N GLY A 26 35.79 5.89 -2.32
CA GLY A 26 36.75 6.66 -1.54
C GLY A 26 36.09 7.73 -0.67
N VAL A 27 35.75 7.37 0.57
CA VAL A 27 35.53 8.27 1.73
C VAL A 27 34.27 9.16 1.68
N SER A 28 33.18 8.64 2.24
CA SER A 28 32.14 9.48 2.88
C SER A 28 32.34 9.48 4.40
N GLN A 29 33.00 10.51 4.93
CA GLN A 29 32.83 10.91 6.34
C GLN A 29 32.46 12.40 6.38
N THR A 30 31.17 12.65 6.56
CA THR A 30 30.61 13.95 6.90
C THR A 30 30.56 14.08 8.42
N VAL A 31 31.34 15.00 9.01
CA VAL A 31 31.12 15.45 10.39
C VAL A 31 30.75 16.94 10.38
N LYS A 32 29.60 17.21 10.98
CA LYS A 32 28.91 18.49 11.07
C LYS A 32 29.74 19.53 11.84
N ARG A 33 29.86 20.73 11.30
CA ARG A 33 30.28 21.93 12.04
C ARG A 33 29.18 22.33 13.04
N LYS A 34 29.56 22.57 14.29
CA LYS A 34 28.79 23.40 15.22
C LYS A 34 29.77 24.22 16.05
N ASN A 35 29.71 25.55 15.90
CA ASN A 35 30.34 26.51 16.81
C ASN A 35 29.68 26.39 18.19
N ASN A 36 30.48 26.51 19.23
CA ASN A 36 30.18 27.29 20.43
C ASN A 36 31.51 27.55 21.16
N GLU A 37 31.75 28.82 21.46
CA GLU A 37 32.77 29.31 22.39
C GLU A 37 32.34 28.92 23.82
N ASP A 38 33.24 28.38 24.65
CA ASP A 38 33.59 28.94 25.96
C ASP A 38 34.70 28.13 26.67
N GLU A 39 35.36 28.80 27.60
CA GLU A 39 36.58 28.53 28.37
C GLU A 39 36.97 27.08 28.77
N GLY A 40 38.30 26.85 28.67
CA GLY A 40 39.06 26.54 29.89
C GLY A 40 39.40 25.06 30.17
N TYR A 41 40.25 24.42 29.35
CA TYR A 41 41.23 23.46 29.87
C TYR A 41 42.33 23.16 28.83
N SER A 42 43.58 23.52 29.13
CA SER A 42 44.75 23.10 28.34
C SER A 42 45.22 21.71 28.77
N PRO A 43 45.50 20.80 27.83
CA PRO A 43 46.54 19.82 28.01
C PRO A 43 47.71 20.08 27.06
N ALA A 44 48.88 20.20 27.68
CA ALA A 44 50.24 20.00 27.21
C ALA A 44 50.47 19.92 25.68
N GLY A 45 51.27 20.87 25.18
CA GLY A 45 51.58 21.02 23.77
C GLY A 45 52.23 19.81 23.10
N GLU A 46 51.65 19.42 21.97
CA GLU A 46 52.38 18.75 20.89
C GLU A 46 52.70 19.77 19.80
N ARG A 47 53.97 20.17 19.77
CA ARG A 47 54.56 20.78 18.57
C ARG A 47 54.37 19.81 17.42
N GLY A 48 53.54 20.19 16.44
CA GLY A 48 53.36 19.47 15.18
C GLY A 48 54.67 19.35 14.43
N HIS A 49 55.42 18.30 14.73
CA HIS A 49 56.58 17.89 13.94
C HIS A 49 56.04 17.18 12.70
N SER A 50 55.92 17.88 11.57
CA SER A 50 55.85 17.22 10.27
C SER A 50 57.14 16.41 10.10
N LYS A 51 57.09 15.12 10.46
CA LYS A 51 58.18 14.17 10.22
C LYS A 51 58.34 14.05 8.70
N LYS A 52 59.22 14.88 8.13
CA LYS A 52 59.76 14.66 6.80
C LYS A 52 60.52 13.34 6.85
N VAL A 53 59.86 12.27 6.40
CA VAL A 53 60.48 10.94 6.29
C VAL A 53 61.65 11.08 5.33
N LYS A 54 62.87 11.08 5.88
CA LYS A 54 64.09 10.98 5.09
C LYS A 54 64.12 9.57 4.52
N LEU A 55 63.69 9.42 3.27
CA LEU A 55 63.91 8.20 2.50
C LEU A 55 65.43 8.04 2.32
N THR A 56 65.99 6.98 2.89
CA THR A 56 67.38 6.61 2.65
C THR A 56 67.51 5.97 1.27
N SER A 57 68.61 6.22 0.54
CA SER A 57 68.85 5.70 -0.83
C SER A 57 68.59 4.19 -0.93
N ALA A 58 68.98 3.43 0.10
CA ALA A 58 68.77 1.99 0.18
C ALA A 58 67.29 1.54 0.16
N LYS A 59 66.36 2.38 0.64
CA LYS A 59 64.91 2.07 0.62
C LYS A 59 64.25 2.41 -0.72
N THR A 60 64.86 3.28 -1.53
CA THR A 60 64.44 3.60 -2.90
C THR A 60 65.03 2.65 -3.95
N GLU A 61 66.08 1.90 -3.61
CA GLU A 61 66.69 0.88 -4.46
C GLU A 61 65.79 -0.36 -4.63
N SER A 62 64.95 -0.69 -3.65
CA SER A 62 63.98 -1.80 -3.72
C SER A 62 62.68 -1.48 -4.46
N TRP A 63 62.56 -0.29 -5.03
CA TRP A 63 61.35 0.13 -5.74
C TRP A 63 61.33 -0.48 -7.14
N GLN A 64 60.22 -1.14 -7.46
CA GLN A 64 60.03 -1.80 -8.74
C GLN A 64 59.36 -0.84 -9.72
N THR A 65 59.68 -1.00 -11.00
CA THR A 65 58.92 -0.32 -12.05
C THR A 65 57.48 -0.81 -12.02
N LEU A 66 56.55 0.10 -12.28
CA LEU A 66 55.12 -0.21 -12.33
C LEU A 66 54.84 -1.42 -13.25
N SER A 67 54.03 -2.38 -12.77
CA SER A 67 53.72 -3.61 -13.51
C SER A 67 52.97 -3.31 -14.80
N GLU A 68 53.06 -4.21 -15.80
CA GLU A 68 52.37 -3.99 -17.07
C GLU A 68 50.84 -3.94 -16.93
N SER A 69 50.27 -4.76 -16.04
CA SER A 69 48.83 -4.78 -15.78
C SER A 69 48.34 -3.45 -15.20
N SER A 70 49.06 -2.88 -14.24
CA SER A 70 48.70 -1.59 -13.65
C SER A 70 48.89 -0.43 -14.64
N ARG A 71 49.91 -0.48 -15.52
CA ARG A 71 50.06 0.49 -16.62
C ARG A 71 48.86 0.45 -17.58
N LYS A 72 48.44 -0.75 -18.01
CA LYS A 72 47.26 -0.92 -18.88
C LYS A 72 45.97 -0.45 -18.20
N PHE A 73 45.83 -0.70 -16.90
CA PHE A 73 44.69 -0.20 -16.13
C PHE A 73 44.66 1.34 -16.08
N LEU A 74 45.78 1.98 -15.73
CA LEU A 74 45.87 3.46 -15.73
C LEU A 74 45.64 4.05 -17.11
N GLU A 75 46.11 3.38 -18.17
CA GLU A 75 45.82 3.76 -19.56
C GLU A 75 44.31 3.76 -19.85
N SER A 76 43.61 2.69 -19.46
CA SER A 76 42.16 2.58 -19.63
C SER A 76 41.39 3.65 -18.84
N VAL A 77 41.82 3.98 -17.62
CA VAL A 77 41.24 5.08 -16.83
C VAL A 77 41.44 6.42 -17.53
N MET A 78 42.63 6.67 -18.09
CA MET A 78 42.88 7.89 -18.87
C MET A 78 42.01 7.93 -20.12
N ASP A 79 41.86 6.82 -20.86
CA ASP A 79 41.00 6.75 -22.05
C ASP A 79 39.53 7.02 -21.72
N SER A 80 39.03 6.47 -20.62
CA SER A 80 37.69 6.76 -20.10
C SER A 80 37.53 8.23 -19.70
N GLY A 81 38.52 8.81 -19.03
CA GLY A 81 38.53 10.23 -18.67
C GLY A 81 38.52 11.15 -19.90
N ILE A 82 39.34 10.85 -20.91
CA ILE A 82 39.35 11.57 -22.19
C ILE A 82 38.00 11.47 -22.87
N LEU A 83 37.41 10.27 -22.93
CA LEU A 83 36.09 10.07 -23.53
C LEU A 83 35.02 10.88 -22.79
N SER A 84 35.02 10.89 -21.45
CA SER A 84 34.10 11.67 -20.64
C SER A 84 34.19 13.18 -20.94
N VAL A 85 35.40 13.72 -21.02
CA VAL A 85 35.63 15.14 -21.35
C VAL A 85 35.17 15.46 -22.78
N LEU A 86 35.43 14.57 -23.74
CA LEU A 86 34.99 14.75 -25.13
C LEU A 86 33.47 14.60 -25.32
N CYS A 87 32.81 13.83 -24.45
CA CYS A 87 31.35 13.71 -24.43
C CYS A 87 30.68 14.96 -23.88
N GLN A 88 31.27 15.60 -22.86
CA GLN A 88 30.75 16.83 -22.26
C GLN A 88 30.94 18.06 -23.17
N GLN A 89 31.92 18.02 -24.07
CA GLN A 89 32.19 19.13 -24.97
C GLN A 89 31.26 19.12 -26.19
N SER A 90 30.45 20.17 -26.39
CA SER A 90 29.52 20.28 -27.52
C SER A 90 30.13 20.89 -28.80
N GLY A 91 31.37 21.39 -28.74
CA GLY A 91 32.07 22.15 -29.81
C GLY A 91 33.20 21.40 -30.54
N LYS A 92 34.32 22.09 -30.86
CA LYS A 92 35.49 21.55 -31.61
C LYS A 92 36.23 20.45 -30.82
N LYS A 93 35.74 19.21 -30.90
CA LYS A 93 36.31 18.03 -30.22
C LYS A 93 37.73 17.67 -30.69
N GLY A 94 38.06 17.97 -31.94
CA GLY A 94 39.32 17.52 -32.56
C GLY A 94 40.58 18.09 -31.90
N ASP A 95 40.60 19.38 -31.55
CA ASP A 95 41.79 20.01 -30.96
C ASP A 95 41.96 19.60 -29.49
N VAL A 96 40.86 19.53 -28.74
CA VAL A 96 40.87 19.04 -27.34
C VAL A 96 41.31 17.58 -27.28
N GLN A 97 40.82 16.73 -28.18
CA GLN A 97 41.27 15.34 -28.26
C GLN A 97 42.78 15.24 -28.54
N LYS A 98 43.32 16.05 -29.46
CA LYS A 98 44.77 16.09 -29.72
C LYS A 98 45.57 16.48 -28.47
N HIS A 99 45.14 17.52 -27.75
CA HIS A 99 45.82 17.95 -26.53
C HIS A 99 45.74 16.90 -25.42
N LEU A 100 44.58 16.26 -25.24
CA LEU A 100 44.38 15.18 -24.28
C LEU A 100 45.21 13.94 -24.61
N ASN A 101 45.33 13.57 -25.89
CA ASN A 101 46.18 12.48 -26.33
C ASN A 101 47.67 12.77 -26.08
N VAL A 102 48.13 14.01 -26.33
CA VAL A 102 49.52 14.40 -25.99
C VAL A 102 49.78 14.30 -24.49
N LEU A 103 48.79 14.67 -23.66
CA LEU A 103 48.88 14.52 -22.21
C LEU A 103 48.93 13.04 -21.80
N LYS A 104 48.07 12.20 -22.38
CA LYS A 104 48.07 10.74 -22.19
C LYS A 104 49.46 10.16 -22.47
N GLU A 105 50.04 10.46 -23.63
CA GLU A 105 51.37 9.95 -24.01
C GLU A 105 52.48 10.39 -23.05
N ARG A 106 52.43 11.63 -22.54
CA ARG A 106 53.39 12.12 -21.54
C ARG A 106 53.24 11.36 -20.22
N MET A 107 52.01 11.15 -19.74
CA MET A 107 51.76 10.39 -18.52
C MET A 107 52.17 8.93 -18.65
N LEU A 108 51.86 8.28 -19.77
CA LEU A 108 52.29 6.91 -20.05
C LEU A 108 53.81 6.77 -20.03
N ARG A 109 54.54 7.76 -20.55
CA ARG A 109 56.00 7.81 -20.49
C ARG A 109 56.50 7.90 -19.04
N LEU A 110 55.87 8.73 -18.22
CA LEU A 110 56.19 8.83 -16.79
C LEU A 110 55.94 7.50 -16.06
N PHE A 111 54.82 6.82 -16.34
CA PHE A 111 54.52 5.52 -15.74
C PHE A 111 55.50 4.41 -16.14
N LYS A 112 56.19 4.52 -17.28
CA LYS A 112 57.27 3.58 -17.65
C LYS A 112 58.53 3.77 -16.81
N THR A 113 58.81 4.99 -16.37
CA THR A 113 60.00 5.33 -15.56
C THR A 113 59.70 5.41 -14.07
N LEU A 114 58.41 5.42 -13.69
CA LEU A 114 57.97 5.56 -12.31
C LEU A 114 58.31 4.28 -11.55
N LYS A 115 59.20 4.42 -10.57
CA LYS A 115 59.47 3.40 -9.58
C LYS A 115 58.45 3.54 -8.46
N VAL A 116 57.82 2.44 -8.08
CA VAL A 116 56.85 2.38 -6.99
C VAL A 116 57.32 1.40 -5.93
N PRO A 117 57.05 1.68 -4.65
CA PRO A 117 57.31 0.71 -3.59
C PRO A 117 56.59 -0.61 -3.90
N PRO A 118 57.25 -1.78 -3.70
CA PRO A 118 56.56 -3.06 -3.81
C PRO A 118 55.48 -3.12 -2.73
N GLY A 119 54.22 -3.07 -3.16
CA GLY A 119 53.07 -3.14 -2.25
C GLY A 119 53.03 -4.49 -1.54
N LYS A 120 52.73 -4.49 -0.23
CA LYS A 120 52.39 -5.71 0.50
C LYS A 120 51.06 -6.23 -0.04
N LEU A 121 51.12 -7.12 -1.03
CA LEU A 121 49.98 -7.72 -1.75
C LEU A 121 49.14 -8.70 -0.91
N GLY A 122 49.22 -8.65 0.42
CA GLY A 122 48.45 -9.52 1.31
C GLY A 122 46.99 -9.10 1.43
N GLU A 123 46.71 -7.79 1.36
CA GLU A 123 45.35 -7.24 1.41
C GLU A 123 44.54 -7.57 0.15
N LEU A 124 45.20 -7.83 -0.99
CA LEU A 124 44.53 -8.14 -2.25
C LEU A 124 43.81 -9.50 -2.23
N LYS A 125 44.29 -10.45 -1.40
CA LYS A 125 43.62 -11.74 -1.22
C LYS A 125 42.23 -11.58 -0.60
N ASN A 126 42.07 -10.59 0.28
CA ASN A 126 40.78 -10.26 0.90
C ASN A 126 39.81 -9.65 -0.12
N ILE A 127 40.31 -8.91 -1.11
CA ILE A 127 39.48 -8.34 -2.18
C ILE A 127 38.93 -9.45 -3.08
N LEU A 128 39.75 -10.44 -3.43
CA LEU A 128 39.27 -11.56 -4.25
C LEU A 128 38.19 -12.38 -3.53
N SER A 129 38.35 -12.66 -2.23
CA SER A 129 37.31 -13.32 -1.44
C SER A 129 36.04 -12.47 -1.31
N LEU A 130 36.19 -11.16 -1.16
CA LEU A 130 35.05 -10.23 -1.11
C LEU A 130 34.29 -10.22 -2.44
N GLN A 131 35.02 -10.18 -3.57
CA GLN A 131 34.43 -10.20 -4.91
C GLN A 131 33.69 -11.52 -5.18
N LEU A 132 34.24 -12.66 -4.71
CA LEU A 132 33.55 -13.95 -4.86
C LEU A 132 32.26 -13.99 -4.03
N ALA A 133 32.29 -13.51 -2.78
CA ALA A 133 31.12 -13.45 -1.92
C ALA A 133 30.05 -12.49 -2.48
N GLU A 134 30.47 -11.35 -3.03
CA GLU A 134 29.57 -10.39 -3.70
C GLU A 134 28.92 -11.02 -4.94
N LYS A 135 29.69 -11.77 -5.74
CA LYS A 135 29.15 -12.49 -6.90
C LYS A 135 28.13 -13.55 -6.50
N GLN A 136 28.41 -14.34 -5.47
CA GLN A 136 27.47 -15.35 -4.95
C GLN A 136 26.19 -14.71 -4.43
N MET A 137 26.31 -13.58 -3.72
CA MET A 137 25.15 -12.82 -3.24
C MET A 137 24.35 -12.24 -4.41
N LEU A 138 25.01 -11.78 -5.47
CA LEU A 138 24.35 -11.29 -6.67
C LEU A 138 23.58 -12.41 -7.38
N GLU A 139 24.20 -13.58 -7.57
CA GLU A 139 23.56 -14.76 -8.17
C GLU A 139 22.33 -15.18 -7.36
N ALA A 140 22.43 -15.26 -6.03
CA ALA A 140 21.30 -15.56 -5.16
C ALA A 140 20.18 -14.49 -5.24
N ASN A 141 20.55 -13.22 -5.31
CA ASN A 141 19.58 -12.14 -5.47
C ASN A 141 18.84 -12.25 -6.81
N GLU A 142 19.54 -12.57 -7.90
CA GLU A 142 18.92 -12.79 -9.21
C GLU A 142 17.90 -13.95 -9.15
N GLU A 143 18.24 -15.06 -8.49
CA GLU A 143 17.30 -16.18 -8.28
C GLU A 143 16.07 -15.75 -7.48
N THR A 144 16.25 -15.00 -6.38
CA THR A 144 15.11 -14.50 -5.59
C THR A 144 14.24 -13.52 -6.36
N LEU A 145 14.83 -12.70 -7.24
CA LEU A 145 14.08 -11.79 -8.10
C LEU A 145 13.21 -12.56 -9.11
N ILE A 146 13.73 -13.66 -9.67
CA ILE A 146 12.95 -14.52 -10.56
C ILE A 146 11.77 -15.15 -9.80
N GLN A 147 12.01 -15.67 -8.60
CA GLN A 147 10.95 -16.25 -7.75
C GLN A 147 9.86 -15.23 -7.42
N LEU A 148 10.24 -14.02 -7.01
CA LEU A 148 9.28 -12.95 -6.72
C LEU A 148 8.49 -12.53 -7.97
N GLN A 149 9.12 -12.52 -9.15
CA GLN A 149 8.42 -12.24 -10.40
C GLN A 149 7.39 -13.33 -10.74
N GLU A 150 7.74 -14.60 -10.49
CA GLU A 150 6.81 -15.72 -10.65
C GLU A 150 5.62 -15.62 -9.68
N GLU A 151 5.86 -15.31 -8.41
CA GLU A 151 4.82 -15.11 -7.39
C GLU A 151 3.88 -13.95 -7.76
N ILE A 152 4.41 -12.82 -8.24
CA ILE A 152 3.61 -11.69 -8.72
C ILE A 152 2.73 -12.13 -9.89
N THR A 153 3.31 -12.84 -10.86
CA THR A 153 2.57 -13.30 -12.05
C THR A 153 1.46 -14.29 -11.68
N GLU A 154 1.69 -15.14 -10.68
CA GLU A 154 0.67 -16.06 -10.14
C GLU A 154 -0.45 -15.29 -9.43
N ALA A 155 -0.08 -14.31 -8.59
CA ALA A 155 -1.03 -13.47 -7.89
C ALA A 155 -1.89 -12.64 -8.86
N GLU A 156 -1.31 -12.11 -9.93
CA GLU A 156 -2.02 -11.42 -11.02
C GLU A 156 -3.05 -12.34 -11.69
N ARG A 157 -2.64 -13.55 -12.10
CA ARG A 157 -3.57 -14.55 -12.68
C ARG A 157 -4.70 -14.94 -11.73
N SER A 158 -4.41 -15.05 -10.43
CA SER A 158 -5.42 -15.29 -9.41
C SER A 158 -6.41 -14.13 -9.30
N ALA A 159 -5.91 -12.90 -9.31
CA ALA A 159 -6.74 -11.69 -9.26
C ALA A 159 -7.65 -11.57 -10.49
N GLU A 160 -7.13 -11.84 -11.69
CA GLU A 160 -7.91 -11.87 -12.93
C GLU A 160 -9.07 -12.89 -12.84
N HIS A 161 -8.80 -14.12 -12.38
CA HIS A 161 -9.84 -15.13 -12.20
C HIS A 161 -10.92 -14.72 -11.17
N ILE A 162 -10.52 -14.03 -10.10
CA ILE A 162 -11.45 -13.48 -9.11
C ILE A 162 -12.32 -12.40 -9.75
N GLU A 163 -11.73 -11.50 -10.55
CA GLU A 163 -12.46 -10.45 -11.27
C GLU A 163 -13.47 -11.03 -12.26
N GLU A 164 -13.09 -12.04 -13.04
CA GLU A 164 -14.00 -12.78 -13.92
C GLU A 164 -15.16 -13.40 -13.13
N THR A 165 -14.87 -13.97 -11.96
CA THR A 165 -15.89 -14.55 -11.08
C THR A 165 -16.85 -13.50 -10.53
N ILE A 166 -16.33 -12.32 -10.13
CA ILE A 166 -17.14 -11.18 -9.70
C ILE A 166 -18.07 -10.73 -10.83
N ASN A 167 -17.54 -10.53 -12.03
CA ASN A 167 -18.32 -10.13 -13.21
C ASN A 167 -19.43 -11.14 -13.53
N ARG A 168 -19.12 -12.44 -13.48
CA ARG A 168 -20.10 -13.51 -13.66
C ARG A 168 -21.22 -13.46 -12.61
N LEU A 169 -20.87 -13.23 -11.34
CA LEU A 169 -21.85 -13.13 -10.26
C LEU A 169 -22.72 -11.87 -10.39
N GLN A 170 -22.13 -10.73 -10.75
CA GLN A 170 -22.88 -9.50 -11.02
C GLN A 170 -23.92 -9.70 -12.14
N ASN A 171 -23.54 -10.35 -13.24
CA ASN A 171 -24.45 -10.67 -14.34
C ASN A 171 -25.61 -11.58 -13.89
N LYS A 172 -25.33 -12.57 -13.03
CA LYS A 172 -26.38 -13.42 -12.43
C LYS A 172 -27.32 -12.61 -11.54
N ILE A 173 -26.80 -11.75 -10.67
CA ILE A 173 -27.59 -10.88 -9.80
C ILE A 173 -28.49 -9.96 -10.64
N GLN A 174 -27.97 -9.34 -11.70
CA GLN A 174 -28.74 -8.48 -12.58
C GLN A 174 -29.86 -9.25 -13.31
N THR A 175 -29.60 -10.50 -13.70
CA THR A 175 -30.61 -11.35 -14.34
C THR A 175 -31.71 -11.74 -13.36
N LEU A 176 -31.35 -12.17 -12.15
CA LEU A 176 -32.32 -12.48 -11.09
C LEU A 176 -33.13 -11.26 -10.69
N LYS A 177 -32.52 -10.06 -10.66
CA LYS A 177 -33.23 -8.82 -10.38
C LYS A 177 -34.31 -8.52 -11.42
N ARG A 178 -34.01 -8.73 -12.71
CA ARG A 178 -35.00 -8.59 -13.79
C ARG A 178 -36.14 -9.61 -13.66
N GLN A 179 -35.80 -10.86 -13.40
CA GLN A 179 -36.78 -11.93 -13.17
C GLN A 179 -37.74 -11.58 -12.02
N LEU A 180 -37.17 -11.12 -10.89
CA LEU A 180 -37.94 -10.71 -9.73
C LEU A 180 -38.88 -9.54 -10.05
N GLU A 181 -38.42 -8.54 -10.80
CA GLU A 181 -39.24 -7.41 -11.22
C GLU A 181 -40.38 -7.85 -12.16
N GLU A 182 -40.14 -8.81 -13.07
CA GLU A 182 -41.18 -9.38 -13.92
C GLU A 182 -42.22 -10.17 -13.11
N ASP A 183 -41.78 -10.97 -12.16
CA ASP A 183 -42.66 -11.77 -11.30
C ASP A 183 -43.47 -10.89 -10.34
N GLU A 184 -42.88 -9.80 -9.83
CA GLU A 184 -43.59 -8.78 -9.06
C GLU A 184 -44.66 -8.09 -9.90
N LYS A 185 -44.36 -7.73 -11.15
CA LYS A 185 -45.35 -7.17 -12.09
C LYS A 185 -46.49 -8.16 -12.37
N LYS A 186 -46.19 -9.46 -12.52
CA LYS A 186 -47.23 -10.49 -12.70
C LYS A 186 -48.10 -10.62 -11.44
N ALA A 187 -47.48 -10.70 -10.27
CA ALA A 187 -48.19 -10.78 -9.00
C ALA A 187 -49.07 -9.54 -8.80
N GLN A 188 -48.55 -8.34 -9.08
CA GLN A 188 -49.30 -7.10 -8.97
C GLN A 188 -50.51 -7.06 -9.91
N LYS A 189 -50.44 -7.65 -11.11
CA LYS A 189 -51.62 -7.81 -11.99
C LYS A 189 -52.68 -8.70 -11.37
N VAL A 190 -52.30 -9.83 -10.79
CA VAL A 190 -53.22 -10.71 -10.06
C VAL A 190 -53.88 -9.97 -8.90
N PHE A 191 -53.11 -9.19 -8.14
CA PHE A 191 -53.64 -8.41 -7.02
C PHE A 191 -54.45 -7.17 -7.44
N GLN A 192 -54.22 -6.61 -8.64
CA GLN A 192 -54.99 -5.45 -9.16
C GLN A 192 -56.31 -5.86 -9.82
N GLU A 193 -56.44 -7.10 -10.31
CA GLU A 193 -57.74 -7.65 -10.73
C GLU A 193 -58.72 -7.78 -9.55
N ASP A 194 -58.21 -7.81 -8.32
CA ASP A 194 -58.99 -7.91 -7.09
C ASP A 194 -59.29 -6.54 -6.44
N GLY A 195 -59.78 -5.57 -7.23
CA GLY A 195 -60.51 -4.42 -6.68
C GLY A 195 -61.84 -4.82 -6.02
N THR A 196 -62.27 -6.05 -6.27
CA THR A 196 -63.24 -6.80 -5.47
C THR A 196 -62.45 -7.96 -4.91
N GLY A 197 -62.43 -8.18 -3.59
CA GLY A 197 -61.60 -9.24 -2.99
C GLY A 197 -61.78 -10.59 -3.72
N ALA A 198 -60.84 -11.52 -3.54
CA ALA A 198 -60.82 -12.85 -4.19
C ALA A 198 -62.16 -13.63 -4.17
N LEU A 199 -63.12 -13.20 -3.35
CA LEU A 199 -64.54 -13.48 -3.47
C LEU A 199 -65.21 -12.19 -3.95
N HIS A 200 -65.78 -12.14 -5.16
CA HIS A 200 -66.55 -11.01 -5.68
C HIS A 200 -67.79 -10.70 -4.81
N LEU A 201 -67.56 -10.28 -3.57
CA LEU A 201 -68.58 -10.07 -2.57
C LEU A 201 -69.03 -8.62 -2.66
N PRO A 202 -70.34 -8.37 -2.69
CA PRO A 202 -70.86 -7.03 -2.53
C PRO A 202 -70.31 -6.43 -1.22
N GLU A 203 -69.82 -5.19 -1.27
CA GLU A 203 -69.45 -4.48 -0.05
C GLU A 203 -70.64 -4.50 0.92
N LEU A 204 -70.43 -5.09 2.11
CA LEU A 204 -71.48 -5.13 3.12
C LEU A 204 -71.86 -3.70 3.51
N PRO A 205 -73.16 -3.37 3.55
CA PRO A 205 -73.59 -2.03 3.92
C PRO A 205 -73.02 -1.63 5.28
N LYS A 206 -72.33 -0.48 5.33
CA LYS A 206 -71.74 0.09 6.57
C LYS A 206 -72.74 0.22 7.74
N ARG A 207 -74.03 0.17 7.44
CA ARG A 207 -75.13 0.18 8.42
C ARG A 207 -75.24 -1.10 9.26
N SER A 208 -74.70 -2.23 8.80
CA SER A 208 -74.67 -3.48 9.57
C SER A 208 -73.63 -3.43 10.70
N LEU A 209 -72.52 -2.73 10.48
CA LEU A 209 -71.41 -2.60 11.45
C LEU A 209 -71.57 -1.43 12.42
N GLN A 210 -72.56 -0.57 12.19
CA GLN A 210 -72.86 0.58 13.04
C GLN A 210 -74.24 0.40 13.68
N ALA A 211 -74.40 -0.68 14.44
CA ALA A 211 -75.48 -0.73 15.42
C ALA A 211 -75.24 0.42 16.42
N PRO A 212 -76.24 1.26 16.74
CA PRO A 212 -76.13 2.22 17.82
C PRO A 212 -75.66 1.50 19.08
N TYR A 213 -74.66 2.04 19.78
CA TYR A 213 -74.25 1.48 21.06
C TYR A 213 -75.48 1.50 21.98
N LEU A 214 -75.84 0.36 22.58
CA LEU A 214 -76.98 0.23 23.50
C LEU A 214 -77.01 1.35 24.56
N GLN A 215 -75.84 1.85 24.93
CA GLN A 215 -75.63 2.97 25.85
C GLN A 215 -76.27 4.28 25.36
N ASP A 216 -76.18 4.60 24.07
CA ASP A 216 -76.81 5.80 23.45
C ASP A 216 -78.34 5.70 23.42
N GLU A 217 -78.87 4.48 23.38
CA GLU A 217 -80.31 4.23 23.39
C GLU A 217 -80.88 4.27 24.80
N ILE A 218 -80.14 3.76 25.80
CA ILE A 218 -80.47 3.88 27.22
C ILE A 218 -80.51 5.36 27.65
N LEU A 219 -79.61 6.19 27.12
CA LEU A 219 -79.57 7.64 27.38
C LEU A 219 -80.80 8.40 26.81
N LYS A 220 -81.54 7.83 25.86
CA LYS A 220 -82.74 8.46 25.27
C LYS A 220 -84.03 8.19 26.06
N ILE A 221 -84.00 7.34 27.07
CA ILE A 221 -85.18 7.02 27.89
C ILE A 221 -85.53 8.23 28.76
N THR A 222 -86.76 8.74 28.67
CA THR A 222 -87.19 10.00 29.31
C THR A 222 -87.33 9.94 30.84
N ASN A 223 -87.44 8.75 31.44
CA ASN A 223 -87.61 8.55 32.88
C ASN A 223 -86.39 7.87 33.54
N GLN A 224 -85.17 8.34 33.25
CA GLN A 224 -83.93 7.74 33.77
C GLN A 224 -83.89 7.68 35.31
N LYS A 225 -84.36 8.74 35.98
CA LYS A 225 -84.30 8.84 37.44
C LYS A 225 -85.27 7.89 38.14
N GLY A 226 -86.46 7.66 37.56
CA GLY A 226 -87.41 6.66 38.04
C GLY A 226 -86.88 5.26 37.86
N LEU A 227 -86.40 4.93 36.65
CA LEU A 227 -85.83 3.63 36.34
C LEU A 227 -84.63 3.29 37.24
N LEU A 228 -83.74 4.25 37.50
CA LEU A 228 -82.59 4.05 38.38
C LEU A 228 -83.02 3.76 39.83
N LYS A 229 -84.08 4.43 40.30
CA LYS A 229 -84.63 4.19 41.64
C LYS A 229 -85.25 2.79 41.72
N ASP A 230 -86.01 2.41 40.70
CA ASP A 230 -86.67 1.10 40.61
C ASP A 230 -85.63 -0.04 40.53
N MET A 231 -84.60 0.12 39.70
CA MET A 231 -83.47 -0.80 39.61
C MET A 231 -82.74 -0.94 40.94
N ASN A 232 -82.51 0.16 41.66
CA ASN A 232 -81.88 0.12 42.97
C ASN A 232 -82.78 -0.62 43.99
N THR A 233 -84.10 -0.38 44.00
CA THR A 233 -85.01 -1.16 44.84
C THR A 233 -85.04 -2.64 44.50
N ILE A 234 -84.98 -3.00 43.21
CA ILE A 234 -84.92 -4.40 42.78
C ILE A 234 -83.58 -5.03 43.20
N GLN A 235 -82.46 -4.33 43.01
CA GLN A 235 -81.13 -4.80 43.41
C GLN A 235 -81.01 -4.97 44.92
N GLN A 236 -81.67 -4.11 45.71
CA GLN A 236 -81.69 -4.20 47.16
C GLN A 236 -82.71 -5.21 47.72
N SER A 237 -83.59 -5.75 46.88
CA SER A 237 -84.58 -6.75 47.27
C SER A 237 -83.92 -8.04 47.80
N ALA A 238 -84.62 -8.70 48.71
CA ALA A 238 -84.14 -9.97 49.28
C ALA A 238 -83.99 -11.05 48.19
N ASP A 239 -84.93 -11.10 47.25
CA ASP A 239 -84.93 -12.09 46.17
C ASP A 239 -83.71 -11.93 45.25
N MET A 240 -83.37 -10.69 44.87
CA MET A 240 -82.22 -10.43 44.01
C MET A 240 -80.89 -10.73 44.72
N LYS A 241 -80.79 -10.40 46.02
CA LYS A 241 -79.62 -10.77 46.84
C LYS A 241 -79.48 -12.29 46.97
N ASN A 242 -80.59 -13.00 47.16
CA ASN A 242 -80.60 -14.45 47.22
C ASN A 242 -80.14 -15.07 45.88
N MET A 243 -80.59 -14.53 44.74
CA MET A 243 -80.11 -14.98 43.43
C MET A 243 -78.63 -14.67 43.21
N LEU A 244 -78.13 -13.49 43.60
CA LEU A 244 -76.71 -13.15 43.52
C LEU A 244 -75.85 -14.11 44.34
N THR A 245 -76.23 -14.38 45.60
CA THR A 245 -75.49 -15.36 46.42
C THR A 245 -75.56 -16.79 45.89
N LEU A 246 -76.65 -17.18 45.21
CA LEU A 246 -76.73 -18.46 44.52
C LEU A 246 -75.75 -18.52 43.34
N ILE A 247 -75.70 -17.47 42.53
CA ILE A 247 -74.79 -17.37 41.38
C ILE A 247 -73.33 -17.38 41.86
N GLU A 248 -72.99 -16.64 42.92
CA GLU A 248 -71.66 -16.67 43.55
C GLU A 248 -71.28 -18.08 44.01
N LYS A 249 -72.18 -18.79 44.72
CA LYS A 249 -71.95 -20.17 45.14
C LYS A 249 -71.78 -21.15 43.97
N ILE A 250 -72.47 -20.91 42.86
CA ILE A 250 -72.31 -21.71 41.64
C ILE A 250 -70.94 -21.43 41.02
N HIS A 251 -70.54 -20.16 40.91
CA HIS A 251 -69.23 -19.79 40.38
C HIS A 251 -68.09 -20.34 41.22
N GLU A 252 -68.14 -20.21 42.56
CA GLU A 252 -67.17 -20.82 43.45
C GLU A 252 -67.04 -22.33 43.17
N LYS A 253 -68.16 -23.05 43.00
CA LYS A 253 -68.13 -24.49 42.71
C LYS A 253 -67.60 -24.84 41.32
N VAL A 254 -67.79 -23.97 40.33
CA VAL A 254 -67.29 -24.18 38.96
C VAL A 254 -65.77 -23.98 38.90
N ASP A 255 -65.20 -23.08 39.70
CA ASP A 255 -63.75 -22.86 39.75
C ASP A 255 -62.99 -23.98 40.51
N PHE A 256 -63.69 -24.94 41.15
CA PHE A 256 -63.11 -26.14 41.76
C PHE A 256 -63.27 -27.42 40.90
N LEU A 257 -63.73 -27.31 39.65
CA LEU A 257 -63.76 -28.37 38.63
C LEU A 257 -62.61 -28.19 37.62
#